data_AF-A0AAP4V2H9-F1
#
_entry.id   AF-A0AAP4V2H9-F1
#
_cell.length_a   1.000
_cell.length_b   1.000
_cell.length_c   1.000
_cell.angle_alpha   90.00
_cell.angle_beta   90.00
_cell.angle_gamma   90.00
#
_symmetry.space_group_name_H-M   'P 1'
#
loop_
_entity.id
_entity.type
_entity.pdbx_description
1 polymer ?
#
loop_
_entity_poly.entity_id
_entity_poly.type
_entity_poly.pdbx_seq_one_letter_code
_entity_poly.pdbx_strand_id
1 'polypeptide(L)'
;MDLQVEDAILFDAIFRELTNNPFVKKKVILEISQPIIWELNYKNETYLVYLLQDNSKQSSFGVITIRELLFSEVNETTVSKLMNSEIPISDAFFNSNNIWRIGKIDSKLYPRKTLKSYKEIKDRFPRQGISLKDVQSI
;
A
#
# COMPACT_ATOMS: atom_id res chain seq x y z
N MET A 1 -2.35 -21.49 -4.89
CA MET A 1 -1.58 -20.52 -5.70
C MET A 1 -0.40 -20.08 -4.86
N ASP A 2 0.79 -19.96 -5.45
CA ASP A 2 2.00 -19.57 -4.71
C ASP A 2 1.87 -18.12 -4.19
N LEU A 3 2.22 -17.91 -2.92
CA LEU A 3 2.18 -16.59 -2.27
C LEU A 3 3.05 -15.57 -3.01
N GLN A 4 4.18 -15.98 -3.60
CA GLN A 4 5.02 -15.07 -4.39
C GLN A 4 4.36 -14.62 -5.68
N VAL A 5 3.58 -15.52 -6.32
CA VAL A 5 2.82 -15.19 -7.54
C VAL A 5 1.69 -14.22 -7.20
N GLU A 6 1.01 -14.45 -6.08
CA GLU A 6 -0.01 -13.53 -5.57
C GLU A 6 0.54 -12.14 -5.29
N ASP A 7 1.64 -12.10 -4.55
CA ASP A 7 2.33 -10.87 -4.20
C ASP A 7 2.79 -10.08 -5.43
N ALA A 8 3.28 -10.77 -6.47
CA ALA A 8 3.64 -10.13 -7.74
C ALA A 8 2.42 -9.53 -8.44
N ILE A 9 1.28 -10.23 -8.46
CA ILE A 9 0.02 -9.73 -9.03
C ILE A 9 -0.43 -8.47 -8.29
N LEU A 10 -0.47 -8.50 -6.95
CA LEU A 10 -0.89 -7.37 -6.12
C LEU A 10 0.06 -6.17 -6.29
N PHE A 11 1.37 -6.40 -6.28
CA PHE A 11 2.36 -5.34 -6.44
C PHE A 11 2.28 -4.70 -7.82
N ASP A 12 2.22 -5.52 -8.87
CA ASP A 12 2.13 -5.02 -10.23
C ASP A 12 0.78 -4.33 -10.47
N ALA A 13 -0.32 -4.72 -9.81
CA ALA A 13 -1.59 -3.99 -9.91
C ALA A 13 -1.52 -2.54 -9.39
N ILE A 14 -0.60 -2.25 -8.45
CA ILE A 14 -0.36 -0.90 -7.97
C ILE A 14 0.45 -0.09 -8.97
N PHE A 15 1.58 -0.63 -9.45
CA PHE A 15 2.59 0.14 -10.21
C PHE A 15 2.58 -0.03 -11.72
N ARG A 16 2.07 -1.15 -12.22
CA ARG A 16 1.80 -1.32 -13.64
C ARG A 16 0.32 -1.02 -13.79
N GLU A 17 -0.04 -0.24 -14.79
CA GLU A 17 -1.43 -0.13 -15.23
C GLU A 17 -1.88 -1.46 -15.83
N LEU A 18 -1.87 -2.53 -15.02
CA LEU A 18 -2.59 -3.77 -15.28
C LEU A 18 -4.08 -3.46 -15.11
N THR A 19 -4.57 -2.57 -15.96
CA THR A 19 -5.96 -2.08 -16.04
C THR A 19 -6.94 -3.20 -16.40
N ASN A 20 -6.44 -4.39 -16.77
CA ASN A 20 -7.23 -5.49 -17.31
C ASN A 20 -7.10 -6.82 -16.53
N ASN A 21 -6.65 -6.83 -15.27
CA ASN A 21 -6.81 -8.05 -14.46
C ASN A 21 -8.25 -8.10 -13.91
N PRO A 22 -9.14 -8.99 -14.40
CA PRO A 22 -10.54 -9.00 -13.97
C PRO A 22 -10.71 -9.37 -12.49
N PHE A 23 -9.67 -9.92 -11.86
CA PHE A 23 -9.69 -10.36 -10.47
C PHE A 23 -9.20 -9.28 -9.49
N VAL A 24 -8.65 -8.16 -9.97
CA VAL A 24 -8.15 -7.07 -9.13
C VAL A 24 -8.92 -5.80 -9.45
N LYS A 25 -9.64 -5.25 -8.47
CA LYS A 25 -10.19 -3.89 -8.55
C LYS A 25 -9.36 -2.97 -7.69
N LYS A 26 -8.87 -1.87 -8.26
CA LYS A 26 -8.09 -0.85 -7.55
C LYS A 26 -8.82 0.48 -7.58
N LYS A 27 -8.83 1.19 -6.46
CA LYS A 27 -9.32 2.56 -6.35
C LYS A 27 -8.29 3.40 -5.60
N VAL A 28 -7.96 4.57 -6.12
CA VAL A 28 -7.11 5.53 -5.42
C VAL A 28 -7.93 6.20 -4.32
N ILE A 29 -7.43 6.18 -3.09
CA ILE A 29 -8.03 6.86 -1.93
C ILE A 29 -7.37 8.22 -1.71
N LEU A 30 -6.03 8.28 -1.80
CA LEU A 30 -5.26 9.50 -1.58
C LEU A 30 -4.18 9.64 -2.64
N GLU A 31 -4.12 10.83 -3.23
CA GLU A 31 -3.12 11.28 -4.18
C GLU A 31 -2.71 12.70 -3.81
N ILE A 32 -1.41 12.98 -3.84
CA ILE A 32 -0.84 14.32 -3.62
C ILE A 32 -0.19 14.78 -4.93
N SER A 33 1.03 14.31 -5.19
CA SER A 33 1.69 14.41 -6.50
C SER A 33 1.67 13.09 -7.28
N GLN A 34 1.44 12.00 -6.56
CA GLN A 34 1.24 10.64 -7.06
C GLN A 34 0.32 9.90 -6.09
N PRO A 35 -0.35 8.82 -6.51
CA PRO A 35 -1.17 8.02 -5.60
C PRO A 35 -0.31 7.43 -4.46
N ILE A 36 -0.80 7.55 -3.22
CA ILE A 36 -0.11 7.11 -2.00
C ILE A 36 -0.92 6.03 -1.28
N ILE A 37 -2.26 6.12 -1.32
CA ILE A 37 -3.16 5.18 -0.67
C ILE A 37 -4.14 4.62 -1.69
N TRP A 38 -4.30 3.30 -1.70
CA TRP A 38 -5.28 2.60 -2.53
C TRP A 38 -6.16 1.69 -1.69
N GLU A 39 -7.38 1.51 -2.16
CA GLU A 39 -8.19 0.34 -1.90
C GLU A 39 -7.92 -0.68 -3.01
N LEU A 40 -7.70 -1.94 -2.63
CA LEU A 40 -7.52 -3.04 -3.57
C LEU A 40 -8.41 -4.21 -3.17
N ASN A 41 -9.24 -4.67 -4.10
CA ASN A 41 -10.08 -5.85 -3.91
C ASN A 41 -9.53 -7.00 -4.76
N TYR A 42 -9.26 -8.13 -4.12
CA TYR A 42 -8.72 -9.33 -4.77
C TYR A 42 -9.25 -10.59 -4.07
N LYS A 43 -9.77 -11.55 -4.85
CA LYS A 43 -10.33 -12.83 -4.33
C LYS A 43 -11.32 -12.68 -3.17
N ASN A 44 -12.18 -11.66 -3.20
CA ASN A 44 -13.14 -11.31 -2.15
C ASN A 44 -12.54 -10.76 -0.85
N GLU A 45 -11.25 -10.43 -0.84
CA GLU A 45 -10.61 -9.69 0.25
C GLU A 45 -10.38 -8.23 -0.18
N THR A 46 -10.56 -7.32 0.76
CA THR A 46 -10.30 -5.89 0.58
C THR A 46 -9.03 -5.52 1.33
N TYR A 47 -8.14 -4.80 0.68
CA TYR A 47 -6.90 -4.31 1.25
C TYR A 47 -6.81 -2.81 1.16
N LEU A 48 -6.35 -2.18 2.23
CA LEU A 48 -5.72 -0.88 2.14
C LEU A 48 -4.25 -1.06 1.80
N VAL A 49 -3.78 -0.27 0.85
CA VAL A 49 -2.39 -0.27 0.41
C VAL A 49 -1.80 1.11 0.59
N TYR A 50 -0.62 1.21 1.19
CA TYR A 50 0.11 2.46 1.37
C TYR A 50 1.50 2.38 0.73
N LEU A 51 1.90 3.43 0.03
CA LEU A 51 3.23 3.58 -0.55
C LEU A 51 4.26 3.99 0.50
N LEU A 52 4.99 3.02 1.06
CA LEU A 52 6.05 3.30 2.05
C LEU A 52 7.28 3.94 1.41
N GLN A 53 7.59 3.54 0.17
CA GLN A 53 8.78 4.03 -0.53
C GLN A 53 8.60 3.90 -2.04
N ASP A 54 8.99 4.94 -2.79
CA ASP A 54 9.21 4.88 -4.23
C ASP A 54 10.37 5.80 -4.58
N ASN A 55 11.56 5.23 -4.67
CA ASN A 55 12.79 5.98 -4.92
C ASN A 55 13.58 5.32 -6.03
N SER A 56 14.12 6.12 -6.96
CA SER A 56 15.07 5.66 -7.97
C SER A 56 16.44 6.30 -7.74
N LYS A 57 17.51 5.53 -7.94
CA LYS A 57 18.90 6.00 -7.84
C LYS A 57 19.66 5.69 -9.12
N GLN A 58 20.33 6.70 -9.67
CA GLN A 58 21.27 6.51 -10.77
C GLN A 58 22.54 5.81 -10.26
N SER A 59 22.96 4.77 -10.95
CA SER A 59 24.25 4.09 -10.74
C SER A 59 25.02 4.02 -12.06
N SER A 60 26.28 3.58 -12.01
CA SER A 60 27.08 3.27 -13.21
C SER A 60 26.47 2.16 -14.07
N PHE A 61 25.58 1.34 -13.50
CA PHE A 61 24.90 0.23 -14.18
C PHE A 61 23.48 0.59 -14.64
N GLY A 62 23.06 1.84 -14.48
CA GLY A 62 21.72 2.31 -14.82
C GLY A 62 20.93 2.79 -13.61
N VAL A 63 19.63 3.00 -13.81
CA VAL A 63 18.69 3.45 -12.76
C VAL A 63 18.19 2.23 -11.98
N ILE A 64 18.40 2.22 -10.67
CA ILE A 64 17.85 1.23 -9.76
C ILE A 64 16.62 1.82 -9.08
N THR A 65 15.48 1.14 -9.15
CA THR A 65 14.23 1.55 -8.52
C THR A 65 13.93 0.69 -7.30
N ILE A 66 13.63 1.34 -6.17
CA ILE A 66 13.30 0.70 -4.90
C ILE A 66 11.91 1.14 -4.50
N ARG A 67 11.00 0.17 -4.43
CA ARG A 67 9.60 0.37 -4.05
C ARG A 67 9.22 -0.51 -2.88
N GLU A 68 8.43 0.03 -1.96
CA GLU A 68 7.87 -0.72 -0.86
C GLU A 68 6.43 -0.32 -0.61
N LEU A 69 5.57 -1.32 -0.44
CA LEU A 69 4.15 -1.18 -0.16
C LEU A 69 3.83 -1.82 1.19
N LEU A 70 2.93 -1.19 1.92
CA LEU A 70 2.25 -1.76 3.09
C LEU A 70 0.86 -2.20 2.67
N PHE A 71 0.48 -3.41 3.05
CA PHE A 71 -0.84 -3.98 2.87
C PHE A 71 -1.48 -4.23 4.23
N SER A 72 -2.76 -3.90 4.34
CA SER A 72 -3.61 -4.23 5.48
C SER A 72 -4.92 -4.78 4.96
N GLU A 73 -5.27 -6.01 5.34
CA GLU A 73 -6.60 -6.56 5.07
C GLU A 73 -7.65 -5.83 5.90
N VAL A 74 -8.72 -5.36 5.28
CA VAL A 74 -9.77 -4.57 5.93
C VAL A 74 -11.14 -4.98 5.41
N ASN A 75 -12.20 -4.46 6.04
CA ASN A 75 -13.56 -4.54 5.50
C ASN A 75 -14.02 -3.19 4.93
N GLU A 76 -15.11 -3.21 4.19
CA GLU A 76 -15.71 -2.03 3.56
C GLU A 76 -16.04 -0.91 4.58
N THR A 77 -16.45 -1.28 5.80
CA THR A 77 -16.74 -0.30 6.87
C THR A 77 -15.50 0.51 7.23
N THR A 78 -14.34 -0.14 7.39
CA THR A 78 -13.07 0.55 7.68
C THR A 78 -12.67 1.46 6.53
N VAL A 79 -12.82 1.02 5.28
CA VAL A 79 -12.54 1.86 4.10
C VAL A 79 -13.46 3.08 4.06
N SER A 80 -14.76 2.89 4.29
CA SER A 80 -15.75 3.98 4.32
C SER A 80 -15.43 5.01 5.41
N LYS A 81 -15.13 4.55 6.64
CA LYS A 81 -14.72 5.43 7.74
C LYS A 81 -13.45 6.20 7.43
N LEU A 82 -12.46 5.56 6.80
CA LEU A 82 -11.24 6.24 6.36
C LEU A 82 -11.55 7.33 5.33
N MET A 83 -12.32 7.02 4.28
CA MET A 83 -12.69 7.97 3.22
C MET A 83 -13.46 9.18 3.76
N ASN A 84 -14.34 8.98 4.73
CA ASN A 84 -15.08 10.06 5.40
C ASN A 84 -14.25 10.81 6.45
N SER A 85 -12.97 10.48 6.62
CA SER A 85 -12.10 11.01 7.68
C SER A 85 -12.65 10.82 9.11
N GLU A 86 -13.45 9.77 9.33
CA GLU A 86 -13.99 9.41 10.65
C GLU A 86 -12.95 8.69 11.53
N ILE A 87 -11.96 8.06 10.89
CA ILE A 87 -10.82 7.44 11.57
C ILE A 87 -9.49 7.94 10.98
N PRO A 88 -8.42 8.03 11.79
CA PRO A 88 -7.07 8.31 11.31
C PRO A 88 -6.57 7.27 10.30
N ILE A 89 -5.61 7.67 9.46
CA ILE A 89 -4.94 6.79 8.49
C ILE A 89 -4.26 5.62 9.23
N SER A 90 -3.59 5.88 10.35
CA SER A 90 -3.01 4.81 11.17
C SER A 90 -4.04 3.78 11.59
N ASP A 91 -5.19 4.22 12.07
CA ASP A 91 -6.16 3.32 12.68
C ASP A 91 -6.82 2.45 11.61
N ALA A 92 -7.01 2.98 10.41
CA ALA A 92 -7.51 2.22 9.26
C ALA A 92 -6.59 1.06 8.87
N PHE A 93 -5.27 1.24 8.95
CA PHE A 93 -4.28 0.20 8.62
C PHE A 93 -3.95 -0.73 9.80
N PHE A 94 -4.00 -0.24 11.03
CA PHE A 94 -3.49 -0.97 12.20
C PHE A 94 -4.57 -1.66 13.04
N ASN A 95 -5.85 -1.52 12.68
CA ASN A 95 -6.94 -2.30 13.26
C ASN A 95 -7.09 -3.70 12.64
N SER A 96 -6.24 -4.06 11.66
CA SER A 96 -6.21 -5.39 11.05
C SER A 96 -5.24 -6.34 11.77
N ASN A 97 -5.57 -7.62 11.78
CA ASN A 97 -4.66 -8.69 12.23
C ASN A 97 -3.74 -9.18 11.11
N ASN A 98 -4.00 -8.78 9.86
CA ASN A 98 -3.23 -9.20 8.70
C ASN A 98 -2.62 -7.96 8.02
N ILE A 99 -1.42 -7.61 8.49
CA ILE A 99 -0.66 -6.46 8.01
C ILE A 99 0.74 -6.93 7.59
N TRP A 100 1.12 -6.64 6.37
CA TRP A 100 2.42 -7.01 5.84
C TRP A 100 2.95 -5.97 4.87
N ARG A 101 4.25 -6.02 4.63
CA ARG A 101 4.91 -5.17 3.65
C ARG A 101 5.66 -6.00 2.63
N ILE A 102 5.79 -5.45 1.45
CA ILE A 102 6.50 -6.09 0.35
C ILE A 102 7.34 -5.06 -0.40
N GLY A 103 8.57 -5.45 -0.69
CA GLY A 103 9.54 -4.61 -1.38
C GLY A 103 9.88 -5.18 -2.75
N LYS A 104 10.17 -4.29 -3.70
CA LYS A 104 10.70 -4.62 -5.03
C LYS A 104 11.92 -3.75 -5.29
N ILE A 105 13.00 -4.38 -5.73
CA ILE A 105 14.20 -3.70 -6.24
C ILE A 105 14.33 -4.09 -7.71
N ASP A 106 14.18 -3.11 -8.60
CA ASP A 106 14.03 -3.29 -10.04
C ASP A 106 12.97 -4.35 -10.40
N SER A 107 13.40 -5.48 -10.97
CA SER A 107 12.52 -6.59 -11.34
C SER A 107 12.31 -7.60 -10.22
N LYS A 108 13.13 -7.56 -9.17
CA LYS A 108 13.13 -8.56 -8.09
C LYS A 108 12.17 -8.17 -6.99
N LEU A 109 11.13 -8.98 -6.82
CA LEU A 109 10.22 -8.92 -5.68
C LEU A 109 10.82 -9.69 -4.50
N TYR A 110 10.73 -9.12 -3.31
CA TYR A 110 11.19 -9.75 -2.07
C TYR A 110 10.01 -10.40 -1.33
N PRO A 111 10.25 -11.44 -0.53
CA PRO A 111 9.20 -12.06 0.27
C PRO A 111 8.50 -11.05 1.17
N ARG A 112 7.18 -11.18 1.32
CA ARG A 112 6.41 -10.37 2.28
C ARG A 112 6.98 -10.50 3.69
N LYS A 113 6.92 -9.41 4.45
CA LYS A 113 7.25 -9.37 5.87
C LYS A 113 6.03 -8.91 6.66
N THR A 114 5.54 -9.75 7.56
CA THR A 114 4.49 -9.35 8.52
C THR A 114 5.00 -8.19 9.37
N LEU A 115 4.15 -7.17 9.54
CA LEU A 115 4.47 -6.02 10.36
C LEU A 115 4.08 -6.31 11.80
N LYS A 116 5.04 -6.31 12.73
CA LYS A 116 4.77 -6.61 14.15
C LYS A 116 4.47 -5.36 14.98
N SER A 117 4.90 -4.19 14.49
CA SER A 117 4.70 -2.93 15.18
C SER A 117 4.78 -1.75 14.23
N TYR A 118 3.96 -0.72 14.48
CA TYR A 118 4.06 0.60 13.84
C TYR A 118 5.50 1.16 13.86
N LYS A 119 6.29 0.84 14.91
CA LYS A 119 7.67 1.31 15.06
C LYS A 119 8.58 0.91 13.89
N GLU A 120 8.28 -0.16 13.16
CA GLU A 120 9.08 -0.63 12.02
C GLU A 120 8.95 0.26 10.77
N ILE A 121 7.93 1.13 10.71
CA ILE A 121 7.65 2.00 9.55
C ILE A 121 7.35 3.46 9.94
N LYS A 122 7.56 3.83 11.21
CA LYS A 122 7.18 5.14 11.77
C LYS A 122 7.76 6.35 11.03
N ASP A 123 8.87 6.15 10.32
CA ASP A 123 9.60 7.17 9.57
C ASP A 123 9.10 7.33 8.13
N ARG A 124 8.25 6.40 7.66
CA ARG A 124 7.78 6.30 6.27
C ARG A 124 6.26 6.20 6.15
N PHE A 125 5.55 6.31 7.27
CA PHE A 125 4.09 6.23 7.34
C PHE A 125 3.56 7.40 8.17
N PRO A 126 2.33 7.90 7.92
CA PRO A 126 1.74 9.01 8.67
C PRO A 126 1.80 8.79 10.18
N ARG A 127 1.99 9.89 10.92
CA ARG A 127 1.92 9.88 12.38
C ARG A 127 0.51 9.48 12.82
N GLN A 128 0.42 8.87 13.99
CA GLN A 128 -0.89 8.56 14.60
C GLN A 128 -1.74 9.83 14.74
N GLY A 129 -3.04 9.69 14.51
CA GLY A 129 -4.00 10.79 14.61
C GLY A 129 -4.15 11.65 13.34
N ILE A 130 -3.33 11.46 12.31
CA ILE A 130 -3.50 12.16 11.02
C ILE A 130 -4.62 11.50 10.22
N SER A 131 -5.59 12.30 9.78
CA SER A 131 -6.72 11.90 8.94
C SER A 131 -6.55 12.34 7.49
N LEU A 132 -7.36 11.81 6.56
CA LEU A 132 -7.25 12.16 5.14
C LEU A 132 -7.44 13.67 4.89
N LYS A 133 -8.42 14.30 5.55
CA LYS A 133 -8.66 15.75 5.45
C LYS A 133 -7.43 16.61 5.82
N ASP A 134 -6.60 16.14 6.74
CA ASP A 134 -5.42 16.89 7.20
C ASP A 134 -4.30 16.87 6.14
N VAL A 135 -4.33 15.88 5.25
CA VAL A 135 -3.33 15.70 4.18
C VAL A 135 -3.78 16.33 2.87
N GLN A 136 -5.09 16.36 2.60
CA GLN A 136 -5.67 16.97 1.39
C GLN A 136 -5.79 18.49 1.44
N SER A 137 -5.62 19.10 2.61
CA SER A 137 -5.73 20.55 2.81
C SER A 137 -4.39 21.29 2.68
N ILE A 138 -3.34 20.57 2.26
CA ILE A 138 -1.97 21.07 1.98
C ILE A 138 -1.83 21.28 0.47
#